data_AF-A0A164H9M9-F1
#
_entry.id   AF-A0A164H9M9-F1
#
_cell.length_a   1.000
_cell.length_b   1.000
_cell.length_c   1.000
_cell.angle_alpha   90.00
_cell.angle_beta   90.00
_cell.angle_gamma   90.00
#
_symmetry.space_group_name_H-M   'P 1'
#
loop_
_entity.id
_entity.type
_entity.pdbx_description
1 polymer ?
#
loop_
_entity_poly.entity_id
_entity_poly.type
_entity_poly.pdbx_seq_one_letter_code
_entity_poly.pdbx_strand_id
1 'polypeptide(L)'
;IRNPDDETQCSACPQGTLPNAERSQCLSIPEVYLRPDTGWAIGAMSFSTIGILLTFAVLGVFLQHNDTPVVRASGRELSYVLLSGILLCYMVSFLFVLRPTDIVCGVQQTAIGLCFSVVYAALFTKTNRIARIFRGGKKSAGRPGLISPKSQLVICGGLVTVQGLILLAWLWISPSVAKHVHPTREDNLLVCSS
;
A
#
# COMPACT_ATOMS: atom_id res chain seq x y z
N ILE A 1 -1.14 -21.42 -36.30
CA ILE A 1 -2.38 -21.50 -37.09
C ILE A 1 -2.03 -21.75 -38.55
N ARG A 2 -2.95 -22.31 -39.33
CA ARG A 2 -2.72 -22.57 -40.75
C ARG A 2 -2.51 -21.23 -41.48
N ASN A 3 -1.44 -21.11 -42.27
CA ASN A 3 -1.12 -19.83 -42.91
C ASN A 3 -2.15 -19.54 -44.04
N PRO A 4 -2.81 -18.37 -44.05
CA PRO A 4 -3.81 -18.04 -45.07
C PRO A 4 -3.24 -17.97 -46.50
N ASP A 5 -1.95 -17.66 -46.64
CA ASP A 5 -1.27 -17.56 -47.94
C ASP A 5 -0.60 -18.88 -48.39
N ASP A 6 -0.39 -19.83 -47.49
CA ASP A 6 0.24 -21.13 -47.79
C ASP A 6 -0.29 -22.24 -46.86
N GLU A 7 -1.17 -23.09 -47.38
CA GLU A 7 -1.84 -24.14 -46.60
C GLU A 7 -0.90 -25.22 -46.02
N THR A 8 0.34 -25.29 -46.51
CA THR A 8 1.37 -26.23 -46.02
C THR A 8 2.21 -25.66 -44.88
N GLN A 9 2.07 -24.36 -44.60
CA GLN A 9 2.81 -23.68 -43.54
C GLN A 9 1.94 -23.33 -42.33
N CYS A 10 2.58 -23.28 -41.17
CA CYS A 10 1.98 -22.85 -39.92
C CYS A 10 2.60 -21.51 -39.48
N SER A 11 1.77 -20.51 -39.25
CA SER A 11 2.17 -19.24 -38.64
C SER A 11 2.01 -19.30 -37.11
N ALA A 12 2.95 -18.70 -36.39
CA ALA A 12 2.85 -18.58 -34.94
C ALA A 12 1.80 -17.53 -34.56
N CYS A 13 1.01 -17.81 -33.52
CA CYS A 13 0.10 -16.80 -32.96
C CYS A 13 0.89 -15.67 -32.29
N PRO A 14 0.38 -14.42 -32.32
CA PRO A 14 0.99 -13.31 -31.59
C PRO A 14 1.00 -13.57 -30.08
N GLN A 15 1.94 -12.95 -29.38
CA GLN A 15 2.03 -13.06 -27.91
C GLN A 15 0.70 -12.67 -27.24
N GLY A 16 0.30 -13.43 -26.22
CA GLY A 16 -0.98 -13.25 -25.53
C GLY A 16 -2.17 -13.96 -26.20
N THR A 17 -1.93 -14.75 -27.26
CA THR A 17 -2.96 -15.54 -27.93
C THR A 17 -2.52 -16.99 -28.13
N LEU A 18 -3.48 -17.92 -28.03
CA LEU A 18 -3.31 -19.35 -28.26
C LEU A 18 -4.14 -19.80 -29.46
N PRO A 19 -3.65 -20.74 -30.28
CA PRO A 19 -4.46 -21.32 -31.35
C PRO A 19 -5.66 -22.07 -30.78
N ASN A 20 -6.83 -21.93 -31.41
CA ASN A 20 -8.00 -22.75 -31.12
C ASN A 20 -7.71 -24.25 -31.42
N ALA A 21 -8.55 -25.17 -30.92
CA ALA A 21 -8.43 -26.61 -31.16
C ALA A 21 -8.32 -26.97 -32.65
N GLU A 22 -9.08 -26.28 -33.50
CA GLU A 22 -9.07 -26.40 -34.96
C GLU A 22 -7.85 -25.72 -35.64
N ARG A 23 -6.98 -25.06 -34.86
CA ARG A 23 -5.77 -24.33 -35.30
C ARG A 23 -6.02 -23.32 -36.44
N SER A 24 -7.26 -22.84 -36.55
CA SER A 24 -7.73 -21.91 -37.57
C SER A 24 -7.64 -20.45 -37.12
N GLN A 25 -7.78 -20.19 -35.82
CA GLN A 25 -7.80 -18.83 -35.26
C GLN A 25 -6.96 -18.77 -33.98
N CYS A 26 -6.42 -17.59 -33.69
CA CYS A 26 -5.74 -17.30 -32.43
C CYS A 26 -6.73 -16.64 -31.46
N LEU A 27 -6.97 -17.27 -30.32
CA LEU A 27 -7.85 -16.80 -29.25
C LEU A 27 -7.03 -16.11 -28.16
N SER A 28 -7.54 -15.01 -27.62
CA SER A 28 -6.89 -14.30 -26.51
C SER A 28 -6.88 -15.12 -25.23
N ILE A 29 -5.74 -15.13 -24.54
CA ILE A 29 -5.59 -15.82 -23.26
C ILE A 29 -6.31 -15.00 -22.17
N PRO A 30 -7.20 -15.61 -21.37
CA PRO A 30 -7.90 -14.90 -20.31
C PRO A 30 -6.91 -14.33 -19.29
N GLU A 31 -7.17 -13.11 -18.84
CA GLU A 31 -6.32 -12.45 -17.86
C GLU A 31 -6.41 -13.09 -16.48
N VAL A 32 -5.26 -13.30 -15.87
CA VAL A 32 -5.07 -13.76 -14.51
C VAL A 32 -4.61 -12.57 -13.68
N TYR A 33 -5.44 -12.16 -12.73
CA TYR A 33 -5.11 -11.20 -11.69
C TYR A 33 -5.49 -11.81 -10.34
N LEU A 34 -5.16 -11.12 -9.23
CA LEU A 34 -5.59 -11.56 -7.90
C LEU A 34 -7.10 -11.39 -7.76
N ARG A 35 -7.85 -12.34 -8.30
CA ARG A 35 -9.30 -12.30 -8.31
C ARG A 35 -9.84 -12.54 -6.90
N PRO A 36 -10.97 -11.91 -6.55
CA PRO A 36 -11.58 -12.05 -5.22
C PRO A 36 -12.06 -13.48 -4.90
N ASP A 37 -12.20 -14.33 -5.91
CA ASP A 37 -12.56 -15.75 -5.80
C ASP A 37 -11.36 -16.66 -5.43
N THR A 38 -10.13 -16.15 -5.46
CA THR A 38 -8.94 -16.90 -5.05
C THR A 38 -8.83 -16.98 -3.52
N GLY A 39 -8.46 -18.14 -2.98
CA GLY A 39 -8.32 -18.34 -1.53
C GLY A 39 -7.34 -17.36 -0.87
N TRP A 40 -6.30 -16.94 -1.60
CA TRP A 40 -5.35 -15.92 -1.15
C TRP A 40 -5.98 -14.54 -0.96
N ALA A 41 -6.81 -14.10 -1.91
CA ALA A 41 -7.53 -12.83 -1.81
C ALA A 41 -8.53 -12.85 -0.64
N ILE A 42 -9.28 -13.94 -0.50
CA ILE A 42 -10.24 -14.12 0.61
C ILE A 42 -9.51 -14.09 1.96
N GLY A 43 -8.38 -14.79 2.08
CA GLY A 43 -7.53 -14.77 3.27
C GLY A 43 -7.04 -13.36 3.62
N ALA A 44 -6.51 -12.62 2.64
CA ALA A 44 -6.02 -11.26 2.85
C ALA A 44 -7.16 -10.27 3.21
N MET A 45 -8.32 -10.37 2.56
CA MET A 45 -9.49 -9.52 2.85
C MET A 45 -10.07 -9.80 4.24
N SER A 46 -10.19 -11.07 4.63
CA SER A 46 -10.69 -11.44 5.96
C SER A 46 -9.76 -10.94 7.06
N PHE A 47 -8.45 -11.13 6.92
CA PHE A 47 -7.45 -10.60 7.86
C PHE A 47 -7.50 -9.07 7.94
N SER A 48 -7.61 -8.39 6.79
CA SER A 48 -7.69 -6.93 6.75
C SER A 48 -8.98 -6.40 7.38
N THR A 49 -10.11 -7.09 7.18
CA THR A 49 -11.38 -6.75 7.81
C THR A 49 -11.30 -6.86 9.33
N ILE A 50 -10.75 -7.96 9.85
CA ILE A 50 -10.52 -8.14 11.29
C ILE A 50 -9.59 -7.05 11.82
N GLY A 51 -8.51 -6.75 11.10
CA GLY A 51 -7.58 -5.68 11.43
C GLY A 51 -8.24 -4.30 11.52
N ILE A 52 -9.13 -3.97 10.59
CA ILE A 52 -9.93 -2.72 10.61
C ILE A 52 -10.82 -2.67 11.85
N LEU A 53 -11.56 -3.75 12.15
CA LEU A 53 -12.43 -3.81 13.32
C LEU A 53 -11.64 -3.64 14.62
N LEU A 54 -10.50 -4.31 14.74
CA LEU A 54 -9.59 -4.15 15.89
C LEU A 54 -9.06 -2.72 15.98
N THR A 55 -8.69 -2.10 14.86
CA THR A 55 -8.19 -0.73 14.81
C THR A 55 -9.26 0.25 15.29
N PHE A 56 -10.52 0.09 14.88
CA PHE A 56 -11.64 0.88 15.36
C PHE A 56 -11.94 0.63 16.84
N ALA A 57 -11.85 -0.61 17.32
CA ALA A 57 -12.01 -0.92 18.74
C ALA A 57 -10.93 -0.21 19.58
N VAL A 58 -9.66 -0.25 19.15
CA VAL A 58 -8.56 0.47 19.81
C VAL A 58 -8.79 1.98 19.75
N LEU A 59 -9.23 2.52 18.61
CA LEU A 59 -9.57 3.94 18.49
C LEU A 59 -10.70 4.33 19.48
N GLY A 60 -11.76 3.52 19.58
CA GLY A 60 -12.86 3.72 20.51
C GLY A 60 -12.41 3.73 21.97
N VAL A 61 -11.55 2.77 22.35
CA VAL A 61 -10.95 2.73 23.70
C VAL A 61 -10.11 3.98 23.96
N PHE A 62 -9.29 4.41 22.99
CA PHE A 62 -8.47 5.63 23.10
C PHE A 62 -9.33 6.88 23.23
N LEU A 63 -10.43 6.98 22.49
CA LEU A 63 -11.35 8.11 22.55
C LEU A 63 -12.07 8.17 23.91
N GLN A 64 -12.55 7.03 24.41
CA GLN A 64 -13.23 6.94 25.71
C GLN A 64 -12.27 7.20 26.89
N HIS A 65 -11.04 6.67 26.81
CA HIS A 65 -10.03 6.78 27.87
C HIS A 65 -9.01 7.89 27.58
N ASN A 66 -9.40 8.92 26.82
CA ASN A 66 -8.52 9.99 26.35
C ASN A 66 -7.81 10.76 27.48
N ASP A 67 -8.37 10.72 28.69
CA ASP A 67 -7.85 11.38 29.88
C ASP A 67 -7.03 10.46 30.79
N THR A 68 -6.96 9.16 30.48
CA THR A 68 -6.11 8.24 31.26
C THR A 68 -4.63 8.63 31.14
N PRO A 69 -3.87 8.54 32.24
CA PRO A 69 -2.46 8.96 32.26
C PRO A 69 -1.60 8.17 31.27
N VAL A 70 -1.99 6.92 30.95
CA VAL A 70 -1.32 6.07 29.96
C VAL A 70 -1.42 6.66 28.55
N VAL A 71 -2.63 7.07 28.12
CA VAL A 71 -2.89 7.63 26.78
C VAL A 71 -2.22 9.02 26.64
N ARG A 72 -2.28 9.85 27.69
CA ARG A 72 -1.56 11.13 27.73
C ARG A 72 -0.04 10.97 27.68
N ALA A 73 0.53 10.01 28.40
CA ALA A 73 1.97 9.78 28.42
C ALA A 73 2.51 9.30 27.06
N SER A 74 1.75 8.46 26.35
CA SER A 74 2.10 7.93 25.02
C SER A 74 2.18 9.01 23.93
N GLY A 75 1.49 10.15 24.10
CA GLY A 75 1.39 11.21 23.10
C GLY A 75 0.20 10.97 22.17
N ARG A 76 -0.99 11.39 22.62
CA ARG A 76 -2.30 11.12 21.99
C ARG A 76 -2.31 11.33 20.48
N GLU A 77 -1.82 12.49 20.06
CA GLU A 77 -1.77 12.89 18.65
C GLU A 77 -0.98 11.92 17.78
N LEU A 78 0.20 11.47 18.23
CA LEU A 78 1.04 10.54 17.47
C LEU A 78 0.45 9.13 17.44
N SER A 79 -0.23 8.71 18.51
CA SER A 79 -0.97 7.45 18.52
C SER A 79 -2.13 7.47 17.51
N TYR A 80 -2.86 8.58 17.38
CA TYR A 80 -3.91 8.73 16.36
C TYR A 80 -3.34 8.70 14.94
N VAL A 81 -2.23 9.39 14.70
CA VAL A 81 -1.54 9.34 13.40
C VAL A 81 -1.09 7.91 13.08
N LEU A 82 -0.50 7.19 14.03
CA LEU A 82 -0.11 5.79 13.84
C LEU A 82 -1.31 4.89 13.52
N LEU A 83 -2.41 5.02 14.29
CA LEU A 83 -3.66 4.27 14.06
C LEU A 83 -4.24 4.57 12.68
N SER A 84 -4.22 5.83 12.23
CA SER A 84 -4.66 6.18 10.87
C SER A 84 -3.79 5.56 9.79
N GLY A 85 -2.46 5.49 9.99
CA GLY A 85 -1.55 4.79 9.07
C GLY A 85 -1.88 3.29 9.00
N ILE A 86 -2.07 2.63 10.15
CA ILE A 86 -2.45 1.22 10.20
C ILE A 86 -3.78 0.97 9.49
N LEU A 87 -4.78 1.83 9.72
CA LEU A 87 -6.08 1.74 9.04
C LEU A 87 -5.92 1.88 7.52
N LEU A 88 -5.13 2.85 7.05
CA LEU A 88 -4.82 3.03 5.63
C LEU A 88 -4.15 1.78 5.04
N CYS A 89 -3.21 1.17 5.75
CA CYS A 89 -2.57 -0.07 5.30
C CYS A 89 -3.58 -1.21 5.11
N TYR A 90 -4.54 -1.39 6.04
CA TYR A 90 -5.60 -2.39 5.85
C TYR A 90 -6.54 -2.05 4.68
N MET A 91 -6.81 -0.77 4.43
CA MET A 91 -7.61 -0.34 3.28
C MET A 91 -6.89 -0.60 1.95
N VAL A 92 -5.57 -0.42 1.90
CA VAL A 92 -4.77 -0.71 0.70
C VAL A 92 -4.83 -2.19 0.32
N SER A 93 -4.98 -3.12 1.28
CA SER A 93 -5.19 -4.54 0.97
C SER A 93 -6.42 -4.78 0.08
N PHE A 94 -7.50 -4.01 0.25
CA PHE A 94 -8.68 -4.12 -0.61
C PHE A 94 -8.41 -3.55 -2.01
N LEU A 95 -7.59 -2.50 -2.12
CA LEU A 95 -7.16 -1.96 -3.41
C LEU A 95 -6.39 -2.99 -4.22
N PHE A 96 -5.63 -3.88 -3.59
CA PHE A 96 -4.91 -4.97 -4.27
C PHE A 96 -5.80 -6.04 -4.90
N VAL A 97 -7.02 -6.21 -4.40
CA VAL A 97 -7.98 -7.20 -4.94
C VAL A 97 -8.77 -6.62 -6.13
N LEU A 98 -8.79 -5.29 -6.28
CA LEU A 98 -9.39 -4.66 -7.44
C LEU A 98 -8.63 -5.02 -8.71
N ARG A 99 -9.37 -5.16 -9.81
CA ARG A 99 -8.78 -5.38 -11.14
C ARG A 99 -7.76 -4.25 -11.42
N PRO A 100 -6.50 -4.57 -11.74
CA PRO A 100 -5.50 -3.56 -12.05
C PRO A 100 -5.95 -2.73 -13.26
N THR A 101 -6.03 -1.42 -13.05
CA THR A 101 -6.26 -0.40 -14.07
C THR A 101 -5.23 0.70 -13.85
N ASP A 102 -4.97 1.56 -14.83
CA ASP A 102 -3.96 2.61 -14.69
C ASP A 102 -4.18 3.48 -13.44
N ILE A 103 -5.45 3.80 -13.13
CA ILE A 103 -5.82 4.56 -11.94
C ILE A 103 -5.55 3.74 -10.67
N VAL A 104 -5.99 2.47 -10.64
CA VAL A 104 -5.80 1.60 -9.47
C VAL A 104 -4.31 1.38 -9.20
N CYS A 105 -3.49 1.22 -10.24
CA CYS A 105 -2.04 1.07 -10.12
C CYS A 105 -1.37 2.32 -9.53
N GLY A 106 -1.73 3.51 -10.03
CA GLY A 106 -1.25 4.78 -9.47
C GLY A 106 -1.66 4.98 -8.01
N VAL A 107 -2.91 4.64 -7.67
CA VAL A 107 -3.42 4.72 -6.30
C VAL A 107 -2.74 3.70 -5.39
N GLN A 108 -2.55 2.46 -5.81
CA GLN A 108 -1.87 1.42 -5.03
C GLN A 108 -0.44 1.85 -4.70
N GLN A 109 0.36 2.24 -5.69
CA GLN A 109 1.75 2.65 -5.49
C GLN A 109 1.86 3.83 -4.52
N THR A 110 1.02 4.84 -4.72
CA THR A 110 1.00 6.05 -3.87
C THR A 110 0.53 5.73 -2.46
N ALA A 111 -0.54 4.94 -2.31
CA ALA A 111 -1.12 4.63 -1.01
C ALA A 111 -0.20 3.74 -0.15
N ILE A 112 0.50 2.78 -0.76
CA ILE A 112 1.51 1.96 -0.07
C ILE A 112 2.64 2.85 0.44
N GLY A 113 3.20 3.69 -0.44
CA GLY A 113 4.25 4.62 -0.08
C GLY A 113 3.84 5.54 1.06
N LEU A 114 2.66 6.15 0.96
CA LEU A 114 2.13 7.01 2.01
C LEU A 114 1.87 6.26 3.32
N CYS A 115 1.34 5.03 3.28
CA CYS A 115 1.10 4.27 4.51
C CYS A 115 2.40 4.05 5.29
N PHE A 116 3.44 3.51 4.63
CA PHE A 116 4.73 3.30 5.27
C PHE A 116 5.31 4.61 5.81
N SER A 117 5.19 5.69 5.04
CA SER A 117 5.66 7.02 5.43
C SER A 117 5.02 7.50 6.74
N VAL A 118 3.69 7.40 6.86
CA VAL A 118 2.94 7.82 8.04
C VAL A 118 3.33 6.99 9.26
N VAL A 119 3.37 5.65 9.10
CA VAL A 119 3.70 4.73 10.21
C VAL A 119 5.13 4.96 10.70
N TYR A 120 6.11 5.00 9.78
CA TYR A 120 7.51 5.22 10.14
C TYR A 120 7.76 6.61 10.71
N ALA A 121 7.16 7.66 10.15
CA ALA A 121 7.29 9.01 10.68
C ALA A 121 6.74 9.12 12.12
N ALA A 122 5.58 8.51 12.39
CA ALA A 122 4.97 8.48 13.72
C ALA A 122 5.84 7.70 14.72
N LEU A 123 6.30 6.50 14.35
CA LEU A 123 7.18 5.68 15.18
C LEU A 123 8.52 6.37 15.45
N PHE A 124 9.14 6.94 14.43
CA PHE A 124 10.39 7.68 14.55
C PHE A 124 10.25 8.87 15.50
N THR A 125 9.18 9.66 15.33
CA THR A 125 8.90 10.82 16.18
C THR A 125 8.66 10.40 17.63
N LYS A 126 7.91 9.31 17.86
CA LYS A 126 7.64 8.77 19.19
C LYS A 126 8.91 8.27 19.87
N THR A 127 9.75 7.51 19.16
CA THR A 127 11.04 7.00 19.66
C THR A 127 12.01 8.14 19.95
N ASN A 128 12.10 9.13 19.07
CA ASN A 128 12.98 10.28 19.25
C ASN A 128 12.56 11.15 20.46
N ARG A 129 11.26 11.30 20.71
CA ARG A 129 10.74 11.92 21.94
C ARG A 129 11.19 11.17 23.18
N ILE A 130 11.05 9.85 23.22
CA ILE A 130 11.46 9.02 24.36
C ILE A 130 12.97 9.15 24.60
N ALA A 131 13.78 9.08 23.55
CA ALA A 131 15.24 9.26 23.63
C ALA A 131 15.63 10.63 24.20
N ARG A 132 14.91 11.71 23.82
CA ARG A 132 15.12 13.06 24.35
C ARG A 132 14.74 13.18 25.82
N ILE A 133 13.66 12.52 26.27
CA ILE A 133 13.27 12.48 27.68
C ILE A 133 14.37 11.83 28.52
N PHE A 134 14.88 10.66 28.12
CA PHE A 134 15.95 9.98 28.86
C PHE A 134 17.30 10.71 28.82
N ARG A 135 17.65 11.35 27.70
CA ARG A 135 18.87 12.18 27.61
C ARG A 135 18.75 13.46 28.44
N GLY A 136 17.59 14.10 28.44
CA GLY A 136 17.31 15.32 29.21
C GLY A 136 17.34 15.06 30.71
N GLY A 137 16.72 13.97 31.17
CA GLY A 137 16.73 13.55 32.58
C GLY A 137 18.13 13.24 33.13
N LYS A 138 19.12 12.95 32.27
CA LYS A 138 20.52 12.73 32.67
C LYS A 138 21.38 14.00 32.69
N LYS A 139 20.97 15.11 32.05
CA LYS A 139 21.86 16.27 31.80
C LYS A 139 21.44 17.60 32.44
N SER A 140 20.17 17.85 32.81
CA SER A 140 19.78 19.10 33.52
C SER A 140 18.29 19.12 33.92
N ALA A 141 17.92 19.92 34.92
CA ALA A 141 16.54 20.21 35.38
C ALA A 141 15.74 21.14 34.44
N GLY A 142 16.25 21.48 33.26
CA GLY A 142 15.56 22.32 32.27
C GLY A 142 14.59 21.53 31.38
N ARG A 143 13.41 22.10 31.10
CA ARG A 143 12.39 21.53 30.18
C ARG A 143 13.04 21.27 28.81
N PRO A 144 13.14 20.01 28.32
CA PRO A 144 13.75 19.75 27.03
C PRO A 144 12.91 20.34 25.88
N GLY A 145 13.57 21.00 24.93
CA GLY A 145 12.93 21.50 23.71
C GLY A 145 12.32 20.38 22.86
N LEU A 146 11.26 20.70 22.09
CA LEU A 146 10.56 19.79 21.16
C LEU A 146 9.79 18.60 21.78
N ILE A 147 9.47 18.64 23.08
CA ILE A 147 8.56 17.66 23.72
C ILE A 147 7.08 18.00 23.48
N SER A 148 6.77 19.21 23.03
CA SER A 148 5.39 19.66 22.81
C SER A 148 4.68 18.83 21.73
N PRO A 149 3.42 18.40 21.96
CA PRO A 149 2.63 17.64 20.98
C PRO A 149 2.52 18.33 19.62
N LYS A 150 2.39 19.66 19.60
CA LYS A 150 2.32 20.44 18.35
C LYS A 150 3.61 20.35 17.54
N SER A 151 4.77 20.41 18.19
CA SER A 151 6.07 20.28 17.51
C SER A 151 6.26 18.87 16.94
N GLN A 152 5.77 17.84 17.63
CA GLN A 152 5.83 16.45 17.15
C GLN A 152 4.96 16.23 15.91
N LEU A 153 3.74 16.78 15.91
CA LEU A 153 2.88 16.75 14.72
C LEU A 153 3.50 17.46 13.53
N VAL A 154 4.13 18.62 13.75
CA VAL A 154 4.82 19.36 12.68
C VAL A 154 5.98 18.55 12.11
N ILE A 155 6.79 17.90 12.96
CA ILE A 155 7.90 17.04 12.49
C ILE A 155 7.37 15.84 11.70
N CYS A 156 6.39 15.14 12.26
CA CYS A 156 5.79 13.97 11.63
C CYS A 156 5.13 14.34 10.29
N GLY A 157 4.34 15.40 10.27
CA GLY A 157 3.70 15.93 9.07
C GLY A 157 4.72 16.38 8.04
N GLY A 158 5.78 17.08 8.44
CA GLY A 158 6.87 17.48 7.55
C GLY A 158 7.53 16.28 6.86
N LEU A 159 7.84 15.21 7.62
CA LEU A 159 8.41 13.98 7.07
C LEU A 159 7.46 13.31 6.06
N VAL A 160 6.17 13.22 6.39
CA VAL A 160 5.15 12.64 5.51
C VAL A 160 4.96 13.49 4.26
N THR A 161 4.93 14.81 4.37
CA THR A 161 4.79 15.73 3.23
C THR A 161 5.97 15.62 2.28
N VAL A 162 7.21 15.60 2.79
CA VAL A 162 8.41 15.42 1.96
C VAL A 162 8.32 14.10 1.19
N GLN A 163 7.96 13.00 1.87
CA GLN A 163 7.83 11.71 1.21
C GLN A 163 6.66 11.68 0.21
N GLY A 164 5.54 12.36 0.51
CA GLY A 164 4.43 12.53 -0.41
C GLY A 164 4.83 13.26 -1.69
N LEU A 165 5.62 14.34 -1.58
CA LEU A 165 6.14 15.05 -2.75
C LEU A 165 7.08 14.16 -3.59
N ILE A 166 7.93 13.36 -2.94
CA ILE A 166 8.80 12.40 -3.64
C ILE A 166 7.96 11.37 -4.40
N LEU A 167 6.91 10.82 -3.77
CA LEU A 167 6.01 9.85 -4.41
C LEU A 167 5.24 10.47 -5.58
N LEU A 168 4.75 11.69 -5.44
CA LEU A 168 4.05 12.41 -6.50
C LEU A 168 4.98 12.72 -7.68
N ALA A 169 6.21 13.18 -7.40
CA ALA A 169 7.21 13.41 -8.42
C ALA A 169 7.57 12.11 -9.15
N TRP A 170 7.70 11.00 -8.41
CA TRP A 170 7.95 9.68 -8.98
C TRP A 170 6.82 9.24 -9.92
N LEU A 171 5.56 9.40 -9.48
CA LEU A 171 4.38 9.06 -10.29
C LEU A 171 4.30 9.91 -11.57
N TRP A 172 4.77 11.16 -11.51
CA TRP A 172 4.77 12.07 -12.65
C TRP A 172 5.84 11.71 -13.69
N ILE A 173 7.03 11.28 -13.24
CA ILE A 173 8.12 10.84 -14.12
C ILE A 173 7.84 9.45 -14.70
N SER A 174 7.32 8.54 -13.87
CA SER A 174 7.10 7.14 -14.19
C SER A 174 5.69 6.73 -13.76
N PRO A 175 4.65 6.99 -14.58
CA PRO A 175 3.29 6.61 -14.24
C PRO A 175 3.15 5.09 -14.20
N SER A 176 2.55 4.58 -13.12
CA SER A 176 2.22 3.15 -13.00
C SER A 176 0.99 2.82 -13.83
N VAL A 177 1.21 2.11 -14.93
CA VAL A 177 0.16 1.67 -15.86
C VAL A 177 -0.05 0.17 -15.73
N ALA A 178 -1.27 -0.29 -16.01
CA ALA A 178 -1.56 -1.71 -16.05
C ALA A 178 -0.94 -2.33 -17.31
N LYS A 179 -0.14 -3.39 -17.15
CA LYS A 179 0.52 -4.10 -18.25
C LYS A 179 0.22 -5.59 -18.19
N HIS A 180 0.04 -6.17 -19.37
CA HIS A 180 -0.04 -7.61 -19.56
C HIS A 180 1.38 -8.19 -19.62
N VAL A 181 1.67 -9.16 -18.76
CA VAL A 181 2.93 -9.90 -18.71
C VAL A 181 2.64 -11.36 -19.00
N HIS A 182 3.37 -11.92 -19.94
CA HIS A 182 3.24 -13.32 -20.38
C HIS A 182 4.45 -14.12 -19.92
N PRO A 183 4.46 -14.67 -18.67
CA PRO A 183 5.60 -15.44 -18.17
C PRO A 183 5.75 -16.77 -18.91
N THR A 184 4.62 -17.37 -19.32
CA THR A 184 4.55 -18.55 -20.18
C THR A 184 3.69 -18.23 -21.40
N ARG A 185 3.69 -19.12 -22.41
CA ARG A 185 2.81 -18.98 -23.59
C ARG A 185 1.33 -19.20 -23.27
N GLU A 186 1.01 -19.71 -22.09
CA GLU A 186 -0.36 -20.03 -21.68
C GLU A 186 -0.91 -19.04 -20.63
N ASP A 187 -0.05 -18.18 -20.08
CA ASP A 187 -0.41 -17.25 -19.02
C ASP A 187 -0.50 -15.80 -19.52
N ASN A 188 -1.47 -15.07 -18.97
CA ASN A 188 -1.64 -13.64 -19.19
C ASN A 188 -1.84 -12.93 -17.85
N LEU A 189 -0.76 -12.50 -17.20
CA LEU A 189 -0.81 -11.81 -15.93
C LEU A 189 -1.08 -10.31 -16.14
N LEU A 190 -2.10 -9.77 -15.49
CA LEU A 190 -2.34 -8.33 -15.46
C LEU A 190 -1.70 -7.75 -14.19
N VAL A 191 -0.65 -6.94 -14.35
CA VAL A 191 0.13 -6.37 -13.24
C VAL A 191 0.37 -4.87 -13.43
N CYS A 192 0.61 -4.15 -12.33
CA CYS A 192 1.00 -2.74 -12.39
C CYS A 192 2.49 -2.62 -12.73
N SER A 193 2.85 -1.73 -13.65
CA SER A 193 4.25 -1.42 -13.93
C SER A 193 4.87 -0.61 -12.79
N SER A 194 6.03 -1.06 -12.30
CA SER A 194 6.83 -0.32 -11.30
C SER A 194 7.71 0.74 -11.93
#